data_AF-A0A9W9BHD7-F1
#
_entry.id   AF-A0A9W9BHD7-F1
#
_cell.length_a   1.000
_cell.length_b   1.000
_cell.length_c   1.000
_cell.angle_alpha   90.00
_cell.angle_beta   90.00
_cell.angle_gamma   90.00
#
_symmetry.space_group_name_H-M   'P 1'
#
loop_
_entity.id
_entity.type
_entity.pdbx_description
1 polymer ?
#
loop_
_entity_poly.entity_id
_entity_poly.type
_entity_poly.pdbx_seq_one_letter_code
_entity_poly.pdbx_strand_id
1 'polypeptide(L)'
;MSRALDDDVKRAIKQGDHEQVFTRIADALSQRLPELLEIEMLGRSHMVDGQTILLQDGPAIAVPKLRLVQAFLYARRILQKHVEGVRDETNEDGLVLRATAVMLLMDPEHLTAANTRKRLIQDTIKSGTDIESRLHDEQYLIDSLLTSRLHRHTKSPTLWSHRQWLMQRFQDHGLEIDATDTMKRVISVAAERHPRNYYAWLHARYLTKAVSETASRGDNLPGMRGDNLLGMLDAAKKWAMAHHDDISGWAFLMFFLDRHPEYAGSVVSEATRLAASFHWRNESVWYFFRNIAARPWCDQGCREGVEATRLALLGGVEEKSDGARFLEQASSWIQTYHSTPV
;
A
#
# COMPACT_ATOMS: atom_id res chain seq x y z
N MET A 1 -2.18 -1.93 29.82
CA MET A 1 -3.05 -2.72 30.71
C MET A 1 -3.14 -4.15 30.17
N SER A 2 -2.42 -5.08 30.81
CA SER A 2 -2.42 -6.51 30.46
C SER A 2 -3.73 -7.12 30.95
N ARG A 3 -4.67 -7.43 30.05
CA ARG A 3 -5.80 -8.30 30.40
C ARG A 3 -5.26 -9.72 30.51
N ALA A 4 -5.39 -10.33 31.68
CA ALA A 4 -5.08 -11.73 31.88
C ALA A 4 -5.76 -12.55 30.77
N LEU A 5 -4.98 -13.42 30.12
CA LEU A 5 -5.50 -14.34 29.12
C LEU A 5 -6.57 -15.21 29.80
N ASP A 6 -7.71 -15.32 29.13
CA ASP A 6 -8.81 -16.19 29.51
C ASP A 6 -8.32 -17.64 29.67
N ASP A 7 -8.85 -18.40 30.63
CA ASP A 7 -8.31 -19.72 30.96
C ASP A 7 -8.52 -20.73 29.82
N ASP A 8 -9.57 -20.57 29.04
CA ASP A 8 -9.80 -21.35 27.82
C ASP A 8 -8.78 -21.02 26.72
N VAL A 9 -8.35 -19.76 26.62
CA VAL A 9 -7.28 -19.36 25.70
C VAL A 9 -5.93 -19.92 26.16
N LYS A 10 -5.65 -19.89 27.47
CA LYS A 10 -4.44 -20.54 28.02
C LYS A 10 -4.44 -22.04 27.75
N ARG A 11 -5.58 -22.71 27.88
CA ARG A 11 -5.71 -24.15 27.63
C ARG A 11 -5.49 -24.46 26.15
N ALA A 12 -6.12 -23.71 25.25
CA ALA A 12 -5.94 -23.89 23.80
C ALA A 12 -4.47 -23.68 23.36
N ILE A 13 -3.77 -22.71 23.95
CA ILE A 13 -2.33 -22.48 23.68
C ILE A 13 -1.44 -23.58 24.29
N LYS A 14 -1.87 -24.28 25.34
CA LYS A 14 -1.08 -25.34 25.98
C LYS A 14 -1.28 -26.72 25.35
N GLN A 15 -2.47 -27.01 24.83
CA GLN A 15 -2.90 -28.36 24.45
C GLN A 15 -3.36 -28.50 22.99
N GLY A 16 -3.33 -27.42 22.20
CA GLY A 16 -3.74 -27.47 20.81
C GLY A 16 -2.70 -28.11 19.89
N ASP A 17 -3.16 -28.74 18.81
CA ASP A 17 -2.30 -29.15 17.70
C ASP A 17 -1.85 -27.90 16.91
N HIS A 18 -0.75 -27.31 17.35
CA HIS A 18 -0.20 -26.10 16.73
C HIS A 18 0.36 -26.36 15.33
N GLU A 19 0.76 -27.60 15.03
CA GLU A 19 1.29 -27.98 13.73
C GLU A 19 0.18 -28.01 12.69
N GLN A 20 -0.94 -28.68 12.99
CA GLN A 20 -2.10 -28.71 12.10
C GLN A 20 -2.63 -27.29 11.83
N VAL A 21 -2.73 -26.47 12.88
CA VAL A 21 -3.17 -25.07 12.76
C VAL A 21 -2.22 -24.24 11.91
N PHE A 22 -0.90 -24.40 12.12
CA PHE A 22 0.13 -23.77 11.29
C PHE A 22 0.01 -24.20 9.83
N THR A 23 -0.01 -25.51 9.56
CA THR A 23 -0.04 -26.08 8.21
C THR A 23 -1.22 -25.52 7.43
N ARG A 24 -2.42 -25.53 8.03
CA ARG A 24 -3.64 -25.06 7.37
C ARG A 24 -3.61 -23.56 7.04
N ILE A 25 -3.12 -22.71 7.96
CA ILE A 25 -2.99 -21.26 7.70
C ILE A 25 -1.89 -21.01 6.66
N ALA A 26 -0.75 -21.68 6.79
CA ALA A 26 0.36 -21.53 5.86
C ALA A 26 0.02 -21.99 4.45
N ASP A 27 -0.76 -23.08 4.30
CA ASP A 27 -1.28 -23.54 3.01
C ASP A 27 -2.15 -22.45 2.38
N ALA A 28 -3.07 -21.86 3.15
CA ALA A 28 -3.94 -20.80 2.66
C ALA A 28 -3.15 -19.56 2.18
N LEU A 29 -2.10 -19.17 2.90
CA LEU A 29 -1.21 -18.06 2.50
C LEU A 29 -0.32 -18.38 1.29
N SER A 30 -0.10 -19.66 1.00
CA SER A 30 0.78 -20.12 -0.09
C SER A 30 0.02 -20.36 -1.40
N GLN A 31 -1.30 -20.18 -1.40
CA GLN A 31 -2.11 -20.31 -2.61
C GLN A 31 -1.82 -19.21 -3.62
N ARG A 32 -2.09 -19.53 -4.89
CA ARG A 32 -2.07 -18.59 -6.01
C ARG A 32 -3.43 -18.58 -6.67
N LEU A 33 -4.08 -17.42 -6.60
CA LEU A 33 -5.37 -17.16 -7.21
C LEU A 33 -5.22 -15.99 -8.20
N PRO A 34 -6.16 -15.82 -9.15
CA PRO A 34 -6.16 -14.66 -10.05
C PRO A 34 -6.27 -13.33 -9.29
N GLU A 35 -7.01 -13.30 -8.19
CA GLU A 35 -7.11 -12.17 -7.27
C GLU A 35 -6.15 -12.31 -6.07
N LEU A 36 -5.73 -11.17 -5.50
CA LEU A 36 -4.98 -11.14 -4.24
C LEU A 36 -5.84 -11.68 -3.08
N LEU A 37 -5.20 -12.27 -2.08
CA LEU A 37 -5.91 -12.74 -0.88
C LEU A 37 -6.48 -11.54 -0.11
N GLU A 38 -7.74 -11.65 0.30
CA GLU A 38 -8.39 -10.72 1.20
C GLU A 38 -8.49 -11.32 2.60
N ILE A 39 -7.54 -10.96 3.47
CA ILE A 39 -7.40 -11.56 4.79
C ILE A 39 -8.05 -10.67 5.85
N GLU A 40 -8.83 -11.29 6.74
CA GLU A 40 -9.46 -10.64 7.88
C GLU A 40 -9.28 -11.45 9.17
N MET A 41 -9.16 -10.75 10.30
CA MET A 41 -8.98 -11.37 11.62
C MET A 41 -10.32 -11.51 12.34
N LEU A 42 -10.79 -12.75 12.54
CA LEU A 42 -12.04 -13.00 13.23
C LEU A 42 -11.92 -12.76 14.75
N GLY A 43 -12.85 -11.97 15.27
CA GLY A 43 -13.10 -11.83 16.70
C GLY A 43 -13.79 -13.06 17.29
N ARG A 44 -13.73 -13.22 18.62
CA ARG A 44 -14.32 -14.37 19.33
C ARG A 44 -15.81 -14.58 19.07
N SER A 45 -16.56 -13.49 18.83
CA SER A 45 -18.01 -13.53 18.59
C SER A 45 -18.41 -14.11 17.23
N HIS A 46 -17.47 -14.31 16.30
CA HIS A 46 -17.73 -14.76 14.94
C HIS A 46 -17.27 -16.21 14.70
N MET A 47 -16.94 -16.94 15.77
CA MET A 47 -16.53 -18.34 15.64
C MET A 47 -17.76 -19.25 15.52
N VAL A 48 -17.83 -20.01 14.44
CA VAL A 48 -18.90 -21.00 14.17
C VAL A 48 -18.81 -22.16 15.15
N ASP A 49 -17.59 -22.65 15.42
CA ASP A 49 -17.30 -23.63 16.45
C ASP A 49 -15.89 -23.47 17.02
N GLY A 50 -15.59 -24.19 18.11
CA GLY A 50 -14.28 -24.18 18.76
C GLY A 50 -13.17 -24.87 17.94
N GLN A 51 -13.47 -25.53 16.82
CA GLN A 51 -12.51 -26.30 16.02
C GLN A 51 -12.06 -25.58 14.74
N THR A 52 -12.80 -24.56 14.31
CA THR A 52 -12.53 -23.78 13.11
C THR A 52 -11.11 -23.19 13.17
N ILE A 53 -10.27 -23.55 12.20
CA ILE A 53 -8.89 -23.05 12.05
C ILE A 53 -8.86 -21.77 11.23
N LEU A 54 -9.58 -21.77 10.10
CA LEU A 54 -9.83 -20.62 9.23
C LEU A 54 -11.10 -20.88 8.42
N LEU A 55 -11.73 -19.81 7.96
CA LEU A 55 -12.77 -19.85 6.93
C LEU A 55 -12.18 -19.32 5.63
N GLN A 56 -12.55 -19.92 4.51
CA GLN A 56 -12.09 -19.48 3.20
C GLN A 56 -13.23 -19.58 2.17
N ASP A 57 -13.44 -18.49 1.44
CA ASP A 57 -14.31 -18.41 0.28
C ASP A 57 -13.57 -17.70 -0.86
N GLY A 58 -13.13 -18.47 -1.86
CA GLY A 58 -12.21 -17.98 -2.89
C GLY A 58 -10.96 -17.31 -2.29
N PRO A 59 -10.66 -16.05 -2.65
CA PRO A 59 -9.53 -15.29 -2.10
C PRO A 59 -9.77 -14.75 -0.69
N ALA A 60 -11.01 -14.74 -0.20
CA ALA A 60 -11.33 -14.23 1.12
C ALA A 60 -10.97 -15.26 2.19
N ILE A 61 -10.08 -14.87 3.12
CA ILE A 61 -9.60 -15.72 4.21
C ILE A 61 -9.91 -15.03 5.54
N ALA A 62 -10.59 -15.74 6.42
CA ALA A 62 -10.88 -15.26 7.77
C ALA A 62 -10.20 -16.15 8.81
N VAL A 63 -9.27 -15.58 9.57
CA VAL A 63 -8.45 -16.32 10.56
C VAL A 63 -8.84 -15.90 11.99
N PRO A 64 -9.31 -16.81 12.84
CA PRO A 64 -9.50 -16.52 14.26
C PRO A 64 -8.17 -16.15 14.94
N LYS A 65 -8.16 -15.07 15.72
CA LYS A 65 -6.94 -14.57 16.38
C LYS A 65 -6.22 -15.62 17.22
N LEU A 66 -6.97 -16.49 17.90
CA LEU A 66 -6.40 -17.58 18.70
C LEU A 66 -5.63 -18.59 17.85
N ARG A 67 -6.16 -18.93 16.67
CA ARG A 67 -5.55 -19.86 15.72
C ARG A 67 -4.29 -19.28 15.12
N LEU A 68 -4.29 -17.99 14.81
CA LEU A 68 -3.09 -17.29 14.36
C LEU A 68 -1.97 -17.30 15.43
N VAL A 69 -2.32 -17.14 16.72
CA VAL A 69 -1.33 -17.24 17.81
C VAL A 69 -0.73 -18.65 17.89
N GLN A 70 -1.54 -19.70 17.77
CA GLN A 70 -1.05 -21.09 17.76
C GLN A 70 -0.11 -21.35 16.57
N ALA A 71 -0.52 -20.93 15.37
CA ALA A 71 0.32 -21.04 14.17
C ALA A 71 1.62 -20.26 14.31
N PHE A 72 1.59 -19.06 14.89
CA PHE A 72 2.77 -18.26 15.16
C PHE A 72 3.76 -18.97 16.10
N LEU A 73 3.28 -19.61 17.17
CA LEU A 73 4.15 -20.34 18.09
C LEU A 73 4.91 -21.48 17.41
N TYR A 74 4.25 -22.19 16.49
CA TYR A 74 4.89 -23.24 15.70
C TYR A 74 5.85 -22.66 14.67
N ALA A 75 5.42 -21.66 13.89
CA ALA A 75 6.25 -20.96 12.92
C ALA A 75 7.53 -20.36 13.53
N ARG A 76 7.44 -19.81 14.75
CA ARG A 76 8.60 -19.28 15.47
C ARG A 76 9.64 -20.35 15.78
N ARG A 77 9.23 -21.58 16.10
CA ARG A 77 10.16 -22.70 16.34
C ARG A 77 10.89 -23.11 15.06
N ILE A 78 10.19 -23.13 13.93
CA ILE A 78 10.80 -23.38 12.62
C ILE A 78 11.87 -22.32 12.32
N LEU A 79 11.51 -21.04 12.43
CA LEU A 79 12.46 -19.95 12.16
C LEU A 79 13.65 -19.99 13.12
N GLN A 80 13.43 -20.32 14.40
CA GLN A 80 14.50 -20.44 15.38
C GLN A 80 15.50 -21.53 15.00
N LYS A 81 15.04 -22.74 14.66
CA LYS A 81 15.90 -23.85 14.21
C LYS A 81 16.75 -23.47 12.99
N HIS A 82 16.13 -22.80 12.02
CA HIS A 82 16.82 -22.32 10.83
C HIS A 82 17.91 -21.30 11.16
N VAL A 83 17.61 -20.34 12.05
CA VAL A 83 18.59 -19.33 12.50
C VAL A 83 19.74 -19.95 13.30
N GLU A 84 19.47 -21.01 14.07
CA GLU A 84 20.47 -21.78 14.82
C GLU A 84 21.31 -22.71 13.92
N GLY A 85 21.01 -22.79 12.62
CA GLY A 85 21.75 -23.60 11.65
C GLY A 85 21.46 -25.11 11.75
N VAL A 86 20.37 -25.49 12.42
CA VAL A 86 19.92 -26.89 12.51
C VAL A 86 19.23 -27.26 11.19
N ARG A 87 20.01 -27.78 10.23
CA ARG A 87 19.52 -28.19 8.91
C ARG A 87 18.89 -29.58 8.96
N ASP A 88 17.70 -29.70 8.36
CA ASP A 88 17.05 -30.98 8.04
C ASP A 88 17.07 -31.12 6.51
N GLU A 89 17.49 -32.27 5.98
CA GLU A 89 17.84 -32.45 4.56
C GLU A 89 16.66 -32.37 3.57
N THR A 90 15.43 -32.09 4.02
CA THR A 90 14.22 -32.11 3.19
C THR A 90 13.48 -30.76 3.20
N ASN A 91 13.46 -30.09 2.04
CA ASN A 91 12.65 -28.90 1.71
C ASN A 91 12.57 -27.81 2.81
N GLU A 92 13.70 -27.54 3.49
CA GLU A 92 13.78 -26.59 4.61
C GLU A 92 13.35 -25.19 4.19
N ASP A 93 13.81 -24.71 3.02
CA ASP A 93 13.53 -23.35 2.54
C ASP A 93 12.04 -23.10 2.33
N GLY A 94 11.31 -24.06 1.74
CA GLY A 94 9.86 -23.98 1.56
C GLY A 94 9.12 -23.90 2.89
N LEU A 95 9.55 -24.68 3.88
CA LEU A 95 8.97 -24.67 5.23
C LEU A 95 9.26 -23.34 5.95
N VAL A 96 10.47 -22.78 5.81
CA VAL A 96 10.85 -21.48 6.39
C VAL A 96 10.09 -20.33 5.73
N LEU A 97 9.87 -20.37 4.41
CA LEU A 97 8.99 -19.41 3.72
C LEU A 97 7.55 -19.51 4.26
N ARG A 98 7.01 -20.70 4.46
CA ARG A 98 5.69 -20.87 5.06
C ARG A 98 5.62 -20.33 6.50
N ALA A 99 6.63 -20.61 7.31
CA ALA A 99 6.76 -20.10 8.67
C ALA A 99 6.80 -18.57 8.70
N THR A 100 7.67 -17.97 7.91
CA THR A 100 7.82 -16.51 7.87
C THR A 100 6.58 -15.79 7.33
N ALA A 101 5.81 -16.40 6.42
CA ALA A 101 4.52 -15.85 5.96
C ALA A 101 3.50 -15.78 7.11
N VAL A 102 3.36 -16.84 7.91
CA VAL A 102 2.51 -16.84 9.12
C VAL A 102 2.98 -15.81 10.14
N MET A 103 4.30 -15.67 10.31
CA MET A 103 4.87 -14.68 11.23
C MET A 103 4.57 -13.24 10.78
N LEU A 104 4.66 -12.95 9.47
CA LEU A 104 4.31 -11.64 8.92
C LEU A 104 2.80 -11.37 8.96
N LEU A 105 1.95 -12.41 8.84
CA LEU A 105 0.51 -12.27 9.08
C LEU A 105 0.21 -11.89 10.54
N MET A 106 0.93 -12.47 11.50
CA MET A 106 0.79 -12.14 12.92
C MET A 106 1.34 -10.74 13.25
N ASP A 107 2.52 -10.41 12.74
CA ASP A 107 3.22 -9.17 12.99
C ASP A 107 3.96 -8.69 11.74
N PRO A 108 3.46 -7.64 11.06
CA PRO A 108 4.08 -7.14 9.83
C PRO A 108 5.45 -6.48 10.07
N GLU A 109 5.77 -6.12 11.32
CA GLU A 109 7.06 -5.53 11.69
C GLU A 109 8.09 -6.57 12.15
N HIS A 110 7.84 -7.87 11.91
CA HIS A 110 8.77 -8.93 12.27
C HIS A 110 10.00 -8.96 11.34
N LEU A 111 10.95 -8.06 11.60
CA LEU A 111 12.13 -7.81 10.76
C LEU A 111 12.95 -9.06 10.45
N THR A 112 13.14 -9.96 11.43
CA THR A 112 13.87 -11.22 11.20
C THR A 112 13.16 -12.10 10.17
N ALA A 113 11.83 -12.14 10.20
CA ALA A 113 11.06 -12.95 9.24
C ALA A 113 11.14 -12.31 7.85
N ALA A 114 10.91 -11.00 7.74
CA ALA A 114 11.03 -10.28 6.48
C ALA A 114 12.43 -10.43 5.85
N ASN A 115 13.49 -10.28 6.64
CA ASN A 115 14.87 -10.40 6.15
C ASN A 115 15.26 -11.85 5.82
N THR A 116 14.78 -12.84 6.57
CA THR A 116 14.98 -14.25 6.20
C THR A 116 14.37 -14.56 4.84
N ARG A 117 13.16 -14.08 4.55
CA ARG A 117 12.54 -14.24 3.22
C ARG A 117 13.39 -13.64 2.12
N LYS A 118 13.87 -12.39 2.30
CA LYS A 118 14.78 -11.74 1.35
C LYS A 118 16.03 -12.57 1.09
N ARG A 119 16.64 -13.17 2.13
CA ARG A 119 17.83 -14.03 1.99
C ARG A 119 17.53 -15.29 1.19
N LEU A 120 16.46 -16.01 1.53
CA LEU A 120 16.06 -17.23 0.81
C LEU A 120 15.78 -16.96 -0.67
N ILE A 121 15.09 -15.86 -0.97
CA ILE A 121 14.85 -15.43 -2.36
C ILE A 121 16.17 -15.06 -3.04
N GLN A 122 17.06 -14.32 -2.38
CA GLN A 122 18.38 -14.00 -2.94
C GLN A 122 19.22 -15.24 -3.23
N ASP A 123 19.19 -16.24 -2.37
CA ASP A 123 19.94 -17.48 -2.57
C ASP A 123 19.33 -18.30 -3.72
N THR A 124 18.01 -18.31 -3.86
CA THR A 124 17.32 -18.87 -5.02
C THR A 124 17.71 -18.14 -6.31
N ILE A 125 17.74 -16.81 -6.29
CA ILE A 125 18.17 -15.98 -7.42
C ILE A 125 19.61 -16.31 -7.84
N LYS A 126 20.54 -16.41 -6.87
CA LYS A 126 21.93 -16.79 -7.14
C LYS A 126 22.07 -18.18 -7.75
N SER A 127 21.18 -19.11 -7.40
CA SER A 127 21.14 -20.45 -7.98
C SER A 127 20.64 -20.45 -9.44
N GLY A 128 20.11 -19.33 -9.95
CA GLY A 128 19.65 -19.16 -11.32
C GLY A 128 18.35 -19.90 -11.65
N THR A 129 17.69 -20.51 -10.67
CA THR A 129 16.51 -21.34 -10.89
C THR A 129 15.24 -20.55 -10.55
N ASP A 130 14.31 -20.47 -11.51
CA ASP A 130 12.93 -20.02 -11.30
C ASP A 130 12.77 -18.58 -10.74
N ILE A 131 13.64 -17.66 -11.17
CA ILE A 131 13.72 -16.28 -10.62
C ILE A 131 12.39 -15.54 -10.70
N GLU A 132 11.76 -15.53 -11.89
CA GLU A 132 10.53 -14.79 -12.16
C GLU A 132 9.36 -15.28 -11.29
N SER A 133 9.10 -16.58 -11.31
CA SER A 133 8.08 -17.23 -10.47
C SER A 133 8.28 -16.91 -8.99
N ARG A 134 9.52 -16.99 -8.49
CA ARG A 134 9.84 -16.71 -7.08
C ARG A 134 9.61 -15.25 -6.69
N LEU A 135 9.93 -14.32 -7.58
CA LEU A 135 9.68 -12.90 -7.35
C LEU A 135 8.18 -12.57 -7.37
N HIS A 136 7.42 -13.14 -8.32
CA HIS A 136 5.97 -13.01 -8.35
C HIS A 136 5.29 -13.68 -7.16
N ASP A 137 5.81 -14.82 -6.70
CA ASP A 137 5.34 -15.52 -5.52
C ASP A 137 5.44 -14.66 -4.25
N GLU A 138 6.59 -14.00 -4.08
CA GLU A 138 6.80 -13.09 -2.96
C GLU A 138 5.95 -11.83 -3.11
N GLN A 139 5.88 -11.26 -4.32
CA GLN A 139 5.05 -10.11 -4.60
C GLN A 139 3.58 -10.38 -4.25
N TYR A 140 3.03 -11.53 -4.65
CA TYR A 140 1.65 -11.90 -4.35
C TYR A 140 1.37 -11.93 -2.85
N LEU A 141 2.28 -12.51 -2.04
CA LEU A 141 2.14 -12.53 -0.59
C LEU A 141 2.15 -11.12 -0.01
N ILE A 142 3.15 -10.32 -0.38
CA ILE A 142 3.31 -8.95 0.15
C ILE A 142 2.13 -8.07 -0.26
N ASP A 143 1.70 -8.12 -1.52
CA ASP A 143 0.56 -7.35 -2.02
C ASP A 143 -0.74 -7.80 -1.35
N SER A 144 -0.94 -9.10 -1.12
CA SER A 144 -2.08 -9.61 -0.34
C SER A 144 -2.09 -9.06 1.09
N LEU A 145 -0.95 -9.06 1.79
CA LEU A 145 -0.85 -8.53 3.16
C LEU A 145 -1.09 -7.01 3.22
N LEU A 146 -0.60 -6.26 2.23
CA LEU A 146 -0.75 -4.81 2.17
C LEU A 146 -2.19 -4.37 1.84
N THR A 147 -2.94 -5.16 1.09
CA THR A 147 -4.28 -4.80 0.57
C THR A 147 -5.45 -5.42 1.37
N SER A 148 -5.16 -6.44 2.18
CA SER A 148 -6.10 -7.08 3.10
C SER A 148 -6.67 -6.12 4.16
N ARG A 149 -7.75 -6.51 4.84
CA ARG A 149 -8.39 -5.74 5.94
C ARG A 149 -7.60 -5.87 7.24
N LEU A 150 -6.31 -5.57 7.17
CA LEU A 150 -5.34 -5.72 8.24
C LEU A 150 -4.69 -4.35 8.52
N HIS A 151 -5.33 -3.54 9.37
CA HIS A 151 -4.98 -2.12 9.56
C HIS A 151 -3.51 -1.85 9.91
N ARG A 152 -2.81 -2.81 10.54
CA ARG A 152 -1.39 -2.69 10.87
C ARG A 152 -0.50 -2.97 9.65
N HIS A 153 -0.88 -3.94 8.83
CA HIS A 153 -0.13 -4.39 7.65
C HIS A 153 -0.20 -3.37 6.53
N THR A 154 -1.39 -2.82 6.26
CA THR A 154 -1.62 -1.85 5.18
C THR A 154 -0.69 -0.64 5.22
N LYS A 155 -0.24 -0.22 6.41
CA LYS A 155 0.72 0.89 6.61
C LYS A 155 2.08 0.44 7.15
N SER A 156 2.42 -0.84 7.03
CA SER A 156 3.66 -1.38 7.56
C SER A 156 4.87 -0.84 6.81
N PRO A 157 5.77 -0.06 7.43
CA PRO A 157 7.02 0.34 6.79
C PRO A 157 7.86 -0.87 6.37
N THR A 158 7.84 -1.96 7.15
CA THR A 158 8.58 -3.18 6.83
C THR A 158 8.07 -3.84 5.56
N LEU A 159 6.75 -4.02 5.40
CA LEU A 159 6.17 -4.62 4.19
C LEU A 159 6.36 -3.72 2.96
N TRP A 160 6.15 -2.40 3.08
CA TRP A 160 6.38 -1.47 1.98
C TRP A 160 7.86 -1.41 1.55
N SER A 161 8.79 -1.48 2.52
CA SER A 161 10.23 -1.60 2.23
C SER A 161 10.57 -2.94 1.57
N HIS A 162 9.92 -4.04 1.98
CA HIS A 162 10.04 -5.32 1.30
C HIS A 162 9.57 -5.21 -0.15
N ARG A 163 8.40 -4.61 -0.38
CA ARG A 163 7.87 -4.39 -1.74
C ARG A 163 8.81 -3.55 -2.61
N GLN A 164 9.39 -2.47 -2.07
CA GLN A 164 10.39 -1.69 -2.80
C GLN A 164 11.63 -2.52 -3.16
N TRP A 165 12.11 -3.35 -2.24
CA TRP A 165 13.20 -4.28 -2.52
C TRP A 165 12.83 -5.27 -3.63
N LEU A 166 11.59 -5.79 -3.67
CA LEU A 166 11.13 -6.62 -4.78
C LEU A 166 11.19 -5.86 -6.09
N MET A 167 10.65 -4.65 -6.17
CA MET A 167 10.69 -3.84 -7.40
C MET A 167 12.12 -3.65 -7.92
N GLN A 168 13.10 -3.44 -7.03
CA GLN A 168 14.50 -3.41 -7.43
C GLN A 168 14.96 -4.75 -8.03
N ARG A 169 14.60 -5.89 -7.42
CA ARG A 169 14.92 -7.22 -7.97
C ARG A 169 14.26 -7.49 -9.32
N PHE A 170 13.02 -7.06 -9.52
CA PHE A 170 12.35 -7.13 -10.83
C PHE A 170 13.18 -6.37 -11.88
N GLN A 171 13.56 -5.12 -11.60
CA GLN A 171 14.38 -4.31 -12.50
C GLN A 171 15.76 -4.92 -12.75
N ASP A 172 16.43 -5.40 -11.71
CA ASP A 172 17.78 -6.01 -11.81
C ASP A 172 17.80 -7.24 -12.73
N HIS A 173 16.64 -7.90 -12.93
CA HIS A 173 16.48 -9.09 -13.76
C HIS A 173 15.69 -8.81 -15.05
N GLY A 174 15.47 -7.54 -15.40
CA GLY A 174 14.74 -7.15 -16.61
C GLY A 174 13.27 -7.57 -16.65
N LEU A 175 12.68 -7.84 -15.48
CA LEU A 175 11.27 -8.17 -15.37
C LEU A 175 10.42 -6.90 -15.37
N GLU A 176 9.28 -6.97 -16.06
CA GLU A 176 8.38 -5.84 -16.19
C GLU A 176 7.71 -5.49 -14.85
N ILE A 177 7.60 -4.18 -14.58
CA ILE A 177 6.79 -3.65 -13.49
C ILE A 177 5.58 -2.96 -14.10
N ASP A 178 4.40 -3.57 -13.96
CA ASP A 178 3.15 -2.92 -14.29
C ASP A 178 2.80 -1.89 -13.20
N ALA A 179 3.25 -0.66 -13.42
CA ALA A 179 3.05 0.44 -12.49
C ALA A 179 1.58 0.89 -12.45
N THR A 180 0.85 0.73 -13.57
CA THR A 180 -0.57 1.08 -13.65
C THR A 180 -1.42 0.12 -12.81
N ASP A 181 -1.21 -1.19 -12.98
CA ASP A 181 -1.91 -2.19 -12.18
C ASP A 181 -1.51 -2.10 -10.72
N THR A 182 -0.22 -1.91 -10.41
CA THR A 182 0.24 -1.67 -9.03
C THR A 182 -0.45 -0.46 -8.40
N MET A 183 -0.62 0.63 -9.15
CA MET A 183 -1.33 1.81 -8.69
C MET A 183 -2.80 1.52 -8.35
N LYS A 184 -3.48 0.75 -9.20
CA LYS A 184 -4.90 0.41 -9.07
C LYS A 184 -5.17 -0.64 -7.99
N ARG A 185 -4.43 -1.75 -8.01
CA ARG A 185 -4.72 -2.94 -7.18
C ARG A 185 -4.04 -2.91 -5.83
N VAL A 186 -2.92 -2.21 -5.69
CA VAL A 186 -2.13 -2.23 -4.45
C VAL A 186 -2.18 -0.88 -3.75
N ILE A 187 -1.71 0.19 -4.39
CA ILE A 187 -1.59 1.51 -3.76
C ILE A 187 -2.98 2.07 -3.41
N SER A 188 -3.89 2.11 -4.38
CA SER A 188 -5.24 2.66 -4.19
C SER A 188 -6.03 1.85 -3.15
N VAL A 189 -5.93 0.51 -3.19
CA VAL A 189 -6.59 -0.36 -2.22
C VAL A 189 -6.00 -0.16 -0.82
N ALA A 190 -4.67 -0.11 -0.68
CA ALA A 190 -4.05 0.13 0.62
C ALA A 190 -4.33 1.54 1.17
N ALA A 191 -4.50 2.54 0.30
CA ALA A 191 -4.92 3.88 0.69
C ALA A 191 -6.40 3.91 1.15
N GLU A 192 -7.28 3.13 0.50
CA GLU A 192 -8.68 2.94 0.93
C GLU A 192 -8.76 2.30 2.32
N ARG A 193 -7.98 1.24 2.55
CA ARG A 193 -8.00 0.47 3.81
C ARG A 193 -7.44 1.26 4.99
N HIS A 194 -6.59 2.26 4.74
CA HIS A 194 -6.02 3.11 5.78
C HIS A 194 -5.98 4.57 5.30
N PRO A 195 -6.89 5.44 5.76
CA PRO A 195 -6.88 6.85 5.41
C PRO A 195 -5.51 7.49 5.65
N ARG A 196 -5.07 8.35 4.73
CA ARG A 196 -3.78 9.07 4.74
C ARG A 196 -2.58 8.12 4.83
N ASN A 197 -2.63 7.02 4.08
CA ASN A 197 -1.55 6.03 4.03
C ASN A 197 -0.30 6.57 3.33
N TYR A 198 0.53 7.31 4.07
CA TYR A 198 1.76 7.89 3.55
C TYR A 198 2.68 6.86 2.88
N TYR A 199 2.76 5.63 3.39
CA TYR A 199 3.65 4.60 2.83
C TYR A 199 3.21 4.10 1.45
N ALA A 200 1.89 3.93 1.23
CA ALA A 200 1.36 3.57 -0.08
C ALA A 200 1.69 4.66 -1.12
N TRP A 201 1.44 5.92 -0.77
CA TRP A 201 1.72 7.05 -1.66
C TRP A 201 3.22 7.34 -1.81
N LEU A 202 4.05 7.04 -0.82
CA LEU A 202 5.50 7.05 -0.94
C LEU A 202 5.99 5.99 -1.93
N HIS A 203 5.37 4.80 -1.91
CA HIS A 203 5.64 3.76 -2.90
C HIS A 203 5.25 4.20 -4.31
N ALA A 204 4.11 4.88 -4.47
CA ALA A 204 3.71 5.47 -5.75
C ALA A 204 4.79 6.43 -6.30
N ARG A 205 5.34 7.30 -5.45
CA ARG A 205 6.44 8.21 -5.83
C ARG A 205 7.69 7.46 -6.27
N TYR A 206 8.00 6.35 -5.61
CA TYR A 206 9.11 5.48 -6.00
C TYR A 206 8.87 4.88 -7.39
N LEU A 207 7.68 4.33 -7.67
CA LEU A 207 7.34 3.76 -8.97
C LEU A 207 7.41 4.79 -10.10
N THR A 208 6.91 6.01 -9.88
CA THR A 208 6.99 7.09 -10.89
C THR A 208 8.44 7.38 -11.29
N LYS A 209 9.37 7.39 -10.31
CA LYS A 209 10.80 7.55 -10.59
C LYS A 209 11.37 6.34 -11.33
N ALA A 210 11.04 5.14 -10.85
CA ALA A 210 11.51 3.87 -11.41
C ALA A 210 11.14 3.73 -12.90
N VAL A 211 9.87 3.99 -13.25
CA VAL A 211 9.36 3.96 -14.64
C VAL A 211 10.05 5.03 -15.51
N SER A 212 10.31 6.21 -14.95
CA SER A 212 10.99 7.30 -15.66
C SER A 212 12.47 6.99 -15.94
N GLU A 213 13.15 6.33 -15.00
CA GLU A 213 14.56 5.94 -15.11
C GLU A 213 14.76 4.78 -16.10
N THR A 214 13.93 3.72 -16.02
CA THR A 214 14.00 2.59 -16.97
C THR A 214 13.77 3.06 -18.40
N ALA A 215 12.83 4.00 -18.62
CA ALA A 215 12.60 4.59 -19.92
C ALA A 215 13.79 5.38 -20.47
N SER A 216 14.62 5.97 -19.60
CA SER A 216 15.80 6.73 -20.00
C SER A 216 16.98 5.83 -20.41
N ARG A 217 16.96 4.55 -20.01
CA ARG A 217 17.98 3.56 -20.36
C ARG A 217 17.77 2.89 -21.73
N GLY A 218 16.63 3.15 -22.38
CA GLY A 218 16.31 2.59 -23.69
C GLY A 218 15.79 1.15 -23.65
N ASP A 219 15.55 0.60 -22.46
CA ASP A 219 15.14 -0.80 -22.26
C ASP A 219 13.65 -1.05 -22.59
N ASN A 220 12.85 0.02 -22.75
CA ASN A 220 11.40 -0.07 -23.03
C ASN A 220 11.04 0.43 -24.44
N LEU A 221 10.05 -0.23 -25.06
CA LEU A 221 9.37 0.29 -26.26
C LEU A 221 8.75 1.68 -25.95
N PRO A 222 8.97 2.71 -26.79
CA PRO A 222 8.56 4.10 -26.50
C PRO A 222 7.09 4.32 -26.12
N GLY A 223 6.17 3.47 -26.59
CA GLY A 223 4.73 3.54 -26.27
C GLY A 223 4.41 3.14 -24.83
N MET A 224 5.07 2.11 -24.30
CA MET A 224 4.76 1.52 -23.00
C MET A 224 5.08 2.47 -21.82
N ARG A 225 6.00 3.41 -22.01
CA ARG A 225 6.34 4.46 -21.03
C ARG A 225 5.18 5.43 -20.82
N GLY A 226 4.65 5.96 -21.92
CA GLY A 226 3.55 6.94 -21.89
C GLY A 226 2.32 6.32 -21.23
N ASP A 227 2.04 5.07 -21.60
CA ASP A 227 0.88 4.33 -21.10
C ASP A 227 0.97 4.08 -19.58
N ASN A 228 2.15 3.73 -19.05
CA ASN A 228 2.33 3.51 -17.62
C ASN A 228 2.21 4.79 -16.78
N LEU A 229 2.87 5.88 -17.19
CA LEU A 229 2.77 7.15 -16.45
C LEU A 229 1.36 7.73 -16.50
N LEU A 230 0.71 7.68 -17.66
CA LEU A 230 -0.66 8.14 -17.83
C LEU A 230 -1.63 7.26 -17.04
N GLY A 231 -1.45 5.93 -17.07
CA GLY A 231 -2.26 4.99 -16.29
C GLY A 231 -2.13 5.19 -14.79
N MET A 232 -0.91 5.49 -14.29
CA MET A 232 -0.69 5.87 -12.89
C MET A 232 -1.40 7.19 -12.55
N LEU A 233 -1.27 8.21 -13.40
CA LEU A 233 -1.92 9.50 -13.21
C LEU A 233 -3.44 9.35 -13.15
N ASP A 234 -4.04 8.63 -14.09
CA ASP A 234 -5.49 8.43 -14.16
C ASP A 234 -6.02 7.70 -12.93
N ALA A 235 -5.31 6.66 -12.48
CA ALA A 235 -5.66 5.94 -11.25
C ALA A 235 -5.57 6.85 -10.03
N ALA A 236 -4.47 7.62 -9.87
CA ALA A 236 -4.28 8.55 -8.76
C ALA A 236 -5.31 9.67 -8.75
N LYS A 237 -5.58 10.25 -9.92
CA LYS A 237 -6.54 11.34 -10.14
C LYS A 237 -7.94 10.90 -9.74
N LYS A 238 -8.39 9.76 -10.28
CA LYS A 238 -9.68 9.17 -9.95
C LYS A 238 -9.80 8.89 -8.44
N TRP A 239 -8.76 8.33 -7.84
CA TRP A 239 -8.77 8.01 -6.41
C TRP A 239 -8.84 9.26 -5.54
N ALA A 240 -7.99 10.27 -5.78
CA ALA A 240 -7.97 11.50 -4.96
C ALA A 240 -9.28 12.29 -5.07
N MET A 241 -9.92 12.30 -6.24
CA MET A 241 -11.22 12.92 -6.43
C MET A 241 -12.34 12.18 -5.68
N ALA A 242 -12.24 10.86 -5.50
CA ALA A 242 -13.17 10.11 -4.65
C ALA A 242 -12.89 10.29 -3.14
N HIS A 243 -11.66 10.69 -2.78
CA HIS A 243 -11.17 10.82 -1.41
C HIS A 243 -10.66 12.24 -1.15
N HIS A 244 -11.55 13.22 -1.31
CA HIS A 244 -11.18 14.63 -1.31
C HIS A 244 -10.52 15.11 -0.01
N ASP A 245 -10.64 14.37 1.09
CA ASP A 245 -10.07 14.65 2.41
C ASP A 245 -8.76 13.90 2.71
N ASP A 246 -8.22 13.11 1.77
CA ASP A 246 -6.95 12.41 1.92
C ASP A 246 -5.76 13.24 1.41
N ILE A 247 -5.00 13.83 2.34
CA ILE A 247 -3.83 14.65 2.03
C ILE A 247 -2.73 13.87 1.29
N SER A 248 -2.61 12.56 1.49
CA SER A 248 -1.52 11.78 0.91
C SER A 248 -1.73 11.56 -0.59
N GLY A 249 -2.97 11.29 -1.01
CA GLY A 249 -3.35 11.20 -2.43
C GLY A 249 -3.14 12.53 -3.16
N TRP A 250 -3.64 13.63 -2.57
CA TRP A 250 -3.43 14.98 -3.12
C TRP A 250 -1.95 15.39 -3.18
N ALA A 251 -1.17 15.06 -2.16
CA ALA A 251 0.27 15.32 -2.15
C ALA A 251 1.04 14.46 -3.17
N PHE A 252 0.54 13.28 -3.53
CA PHE A 252 1.08 12.51 -4.66
C PHE A 252 0.77 13.19 -5.99
N LEU A 253 -0.47 13.62 -6.24
CA LEU A 253 -0.83 14.33 -7.47
C LEU A 253 0.03 15.58 -7.66
N MET A 254 0.23 16.37 -6.60
CA MET A 254 1.13 17.52 -6.65
C MET A 254 2.56 17.11 -7.03
N PHE A 255 3.10 16.05 -6.41
CA PHE A 255 4.43 15.53 -6.74
C PHE A 255 4.55 15.09 -8.21
N PHE A 256 3.49 14.48 -8.76
CA PHE A 256 3.43 14.01 -10.12
C PHE A 256 3.40 15.18 -11.11
N LEU A 257 2.51 16.16 -10.87
CA LEU A 257 2.37 17.34 -11.72
C LEU A 257 3.59 18.25 -11.70
N ASP A 258 4.33 18.33 -10.59
CA ASP A 258 5.60 19.05 -10.53
C ASP A 258 6.66 18.45 -11.50
N ARG A 259 6.50 17.19 -11.92
CA ARG A 259 7.38 16.51 -12.89
C ARG A 259 6.80 16.42 -14.29
N HIS A 260 5.48 16.46 -14.38
CA HIS A 260 4.72 16.32 -15.61
C HIS A 260 3.67 17.45 -15.72
N PRO A 261 4.12 18.72 -15.83
CA PRO A 261 3.24 19.88 -15.84
C PRO A 261 2.26 19.87 -17.03
N GLU A 262 2.58 19.15 -18.11
CA GLU A 262 1.71 18.96 -19.28
C GLU A 262 0.33 18.39 -18.94
N TYR A 263 0.18 17.66 -17.83
CA TYR A 263 -1.10 17.11 -17.41
C TYR A 263 -1.89 18.00 -16.43
N ALA A 264 -1.27 19.07 -15.91
CA ALA A 264 -1.83 19.80 -14.79
C ALA A 264 -3.15 20.50 -15.11
N GLY A 265 -3.29 21.07 -16.31
CA GLY A 265 -4.51 21.78 -16.71
C GLY A 265 -5.76 20.88 -16.63
N SER A 266 -5.66 19.64 -17.11
CA SER A 266 -6.75 18.65 -17.06
C SER A 266 -7.10 18.27 -15.62
N VAL A 267 -6.09 17.97 -14.80
CA VAL A 267 -6.29 17.56 -13.39
C VAL A 267 -6.91 18.69 -12.57
N VAL A 268 -6.37 19.91 -12.68
CA VAL A 268 -6.84 21.07 -11.92
C VAL A 268 -8.26 21.45 -12.32
N SER A 269 -8.55 21.50 -13.63
CA SER A 269 -9.89 21.81 -14.14
C SER A 269 -10.96 20.83 -13.64
N GLU A 270 -10.64 19.53 -13.63
CA GLU A 270 -11.56 18.53 -13.11
C GLU A 270 -11.73 18.64 -11.58
N ALA A 271 -10.63 18.84 -10.86
CA ALA A 271 -10.65 18.97 -9.40
C ALA A 271 -11.42 20.23 -8.94
N THR A 272 -11.22 21.38 -9.59
CA THR A 272 -11.95 22.62 -9.26
C THR A 272 -13.44 22.49 -9.55
N ARG A 273 -13.81 21.88 -10.68
CA ARG A 273 -15.21 21.57 -11.02
C ARG A 273 -15.89 20.71 -9.96
N LEU A 274 -15.22 19.63 -9.52
CA LEU A 274 -15.75 18.76 -8.47
C LEU A 274 -15.82 19.47 -7.11
N ALA A 275 -14.79 20.22 -6.75
CA ALA A 275 -14.77 20.99 -5.51
C ALA A 275 -15.92 22.00 -5.45
N ALA A 276 -16.18 22.72 -6.54
CA ALA A 276 -17.33 23.63 -6.64
C ALA A 276 -18.67 22.88 -6.51
N SER A 277 -18.84 21.77 -7.24
CA SER A 277 -20.09 21.02 -7.30
C SER A 277 -20.44 20.35 -5.97
N PHE A 278 -19.45 19.75 -5.31
CA PHE A 278 -19.62 19.01 -4.06
C PHE A 278 -19.25 19.84 -2.81
N HIS A 279 -18.99 21.13 -2.98
CA HIS A 279 -18.65 22.05 -1.90
C HIS A 279 -17.46 21.59 -1.03
N TRP A 280 -16.39 21.10 -1.67
CA TRP A 280 -15.21 20.64 -0.96
C TRP A 280 -14.44 21.83 -0.37
N ARG A 281 -14.51 21.96 0.96
CA ARG A 281 -13.85 23.02 1.73
C ARG A 281 -12.78 22.49 2.70
N ASN A 282 -12.46 21.21 2.62
CA ASN A 282 -11.52 20.55 3.54
C ASN A 282 -10.06 20.94 3.23
N GLU A 283 -9.18 20.81 4.23
CA GLU A 283 -7.77 21.20 4.11
C GLU A 283 -7.02 20.44 3.01
N SER A 284 -7.27 19.14 2.83
CA SER A 284 -6.47 18.29 1.94
C SER A 284 -6.51 18.76 0.48
N VAL A 285 -7.71 19.03 -0.04
CA VAL A 285 -7.86 19.53 -1.42
C VAL A 285 -7.40 20.99 -1.56
N TRP A 286 -7.63 21.83 -0.54
CA TRP A 286 -7.20 23.23 -0.59
C TRP A 286 -5.69 23.41 -0.40
N TYR A 287 -5.04 22.46 0.28
CA TYR A 287 -3.60 22.32 0.28
C TYR A 287 -3.08 22.06 -1.13
N PHE A 288 -3.73 21.17 -1.90
CA PHE A 288 -3.38 20.94 -3.31
C PHE A 288 -3.57 22.20 -4.14
N PHE A 289 -4.76 22.81 -4.13
CA PHE A 289 -5.04 23.98 -4.96
C PHE A 289 -4.10 25.17 -4.71
N ARG A 290 -3.87 25.54 -3.45
CA ARG A 290 -3.00 26.68 -3.13
C ARG A 290 -1.55 26.46 -3.56
N ASN A 291 -1.05 25.22 -3.45
CA ASN A 291 0.30 24.90 -3.84
C ASN A 291 0.44 24.84 -5.37
N ILE A 292 -0.53 24.26 -6.08
CA ILE A 292 -0.52 24.23 -7.55
C ILE A 292 -0.63 25.65 -8.14
N ALA A 293 -1.56 26.47 -7.64
CA ALA A 293 -1.72 27.85 -8.11
C ALA A 293 -0.47 28.72 -7.90
N ALA A 294 0.32 28.40 -6.88
CA ALA A 294 1.60 29.05 -6.60
C ALA A 294 2.78 28.53 -7.46
N ARG A 295 2.59 27.49 -8.29
CA ARG A 295 3.67 26.97 -9.14
C ARG A 295 3.95 27.89 -10.34
N PRO A 296 5.22 28.00 -10.78
CA PRO A 296 5.58 28.77 -11.97
C PRO A 296 4.91 28.25 -13.25
N TRP A 297 4.77 26.92 -13.36
CA TRP A 297 4.20 26.25 -14.53
C TRP A 297 2.67 26.31 -14.60
N CYS A 298 1.97 26.71 -13.53
CA CYS A 298 0.51 26.89 -13.55
C CYS A 298 0.21 28.19 -14.30
N ASP A 299 -0.48 28.09 -15.43
CA ASP A 299 -0.83 29.23 -16.27
C ASP A 299 -1.91 30.12 -15.64
N GLN A 300 -2.24 31.21 -16.33
CA GLN A 300 -3.28 32.16 -15.91
C GLN A 300 -4.63 31.46 -15.69
N GLY A 301 -5.04 30.57 -16.60
CA GLY A 301 -6.33 29.88 -16.54
C GLY A 301 -6.43 28.91 -15.36
N CYS A 302 -5.34 28.18 -15.07
CA CYS A 302 -5.18 27.33 -13.89
C CYS A 302 -5.39 28.14 -12.59
N ARG A 303 -4.76 29.32 -12.48
CA ARG A 303 -4.90 30.19 -11.29
C ARG A 303 -6.29 30.79 -11.16
N GLU A 304 -6.83 31.32 -12.26
CA GLU A 304 -8.17 31.92 -12.29
C GLU A 304 -9.25 30.88 -11.96
N GLY A 305 -9.12 29.64 -12.43
CA GLY A 305 -10.03 28.55 -12.09
C GLY A 305 -10.04 28.19 -10.59
N VAL A 306 -8.85 28.14 -9.97
CA VAL A 306 -8.73 27.92 -8.52
C VAL A 306 -9.35 29.08 -7.74
N GLU A 307 -9.06 30.32 -8.12
CA GLU A 307 -9.57 31.50 -7.43
C GLU A 307 -11.09 31.66 -7.59
N ALA A 308 -11.63 31.46 -8.79
CA ALA A 308 -13.07 31.48 -9.04
C ALA A 308 -13.80 30.43 -8.18
N THR A 309 -13.24 29.22 -8.08
CA THR A 309 -13.78 28.16 -7.22
C THR A 309 -13.73 28.54 -5.74
N ARG A 310 -12.63 29.18 -5.31
CA ARG A 310 -12.45 29.65 -3.92
C ARG A 310 -13.51 30.67 -3.54
N LEU A 311 -13.72 31.68 -4.40
CA LEU A 311 -14.71 32.73 -4.19
C LEU A 311 -16.13 32.18 -4.17
N ALA A 312 -16.47 31.27 -5.09
CA ALA A 312 -17.77 30.60 -5.12
C ALA A 312 -18.06 29.84 -3.82
N LEU A 313 -17.06 29.10 -3.30
CA LEU A 313 -17.23 28.32 -2.07
C LEU A 313 -17.23 29.16 -0.79
N LEU A 314 -16.55 30.31 -0.81
CA LEU A 314 -16.53 31.29 0.27
C LEU A 314 -17.89 32.00 0.40
N GLY A 315 -18.56 32.31 -0.71
CA GLY A 315 -19.88 32.97 -0.70
C GLY A 315 -20.99 32.16 0.01
N GLY A 316 -20.79 30.85 0.21
CA GLY A 316 -21.76 29.96 0.85
C GLY A 316 -21.23 29.24 2.09
N VAL A 317 -20.14 29.69 2.70
CA VAL A 317 -19.58 29.07 3.91
C VAL A 317 -20.00 29.84 5.17
N GLU A 318 -20.23 29.11 6.27
CA GLU A 318 -20.47 29.73 7.58
C GLU A 318 -19.23 30.47 8.07
N GLU A 319 -19.42 31.69 8.57
CA GLU A 319 -18.35 32.50 9.14
C GLU A 319 -17.63 31.77 10.27
N LYS A 320 -16.29 31.88 10.33
CA LYS A 320 -15.42 31.25 11.34
C LYS A 320 -15.40 29.72 11.33
N SER A 321 -15.98 29.07 10.33
CA SER A 321 -15.79 27.62 10.12
C SER A 321 -14.37 27.29 9.66
N ASP A 322 -13.93 26.05 9.88
CA ASP A 322 -12.66 25.55 9.36
C ASP A 322 -12.56 25.71 7.83
N GLY A 323 -13.68 25.50 7.12
CA GLY A 323 -13.76 25.68 5.67
C GLY A 323 -13.47 27.12 5.23
N ALA A 324 -14.03 28.12 5.92
CA ALA A 324 -13.73 29.53 5.66
C ALA A 324 -12.23 29.81 5.86
N ARG A 325 -11.67 29.33 6.98
CA ARG A 325 -10.24 29.48 7.30
C ARG A 325 -9.35 28.88 6.21
N PHE A 326 -9.63 27.67 5.72
CA PHE A 326 -8.81 27.03 4.69
C PHE A 326 -8.87 27.78 3.35
N LEU A 327 -10.04 28.31 2.98
CA LEU A 327 -10.22 29.14 1.77
C LEU A 327 -9.47 30.48 1.88
N GLU A 328 -9.50 31.14 3.05
CA GLU A 328 -8.77 32.38 3.28
C GLU A 328 -7.25 32.16 3.27
N GLN A 329 -6.78 31.11 3.95
CA GLN A 329 -5.38 30.72 3.96
C GLN A 329 -4.86 30.39 2.56
N ALA A 330 -5.67 29.78 1.70
CA ALA A 330 -5.30 29.51 0.31
C ALA A 330 -5.00 30.80 -0.46
N SER A 331 -5.82 31.84 -0.31
CA SER A 331 -5.57 33.15 -0.93
C SER A 331 -4.27 33.78 -0.45
N SER A 332 -4.05 33.81 0.87
CA SER A 332 -2.82 34.38 1.46
C SER A 332 -1.56 33.65 0.99
N TRP A 333 -1.64 32.32 0.90
CA TRP A 333 -0.54 31.49 0.39
C TRP A 333 -0.20 31.83 -1.05
N ILE A 334 -1.21 31.85 -1.94
CA ILE A 334 -1.01 32.15 -3.36
C ILE A 334 -0.37 33.52 -3.52
N GLN A 335 -0.87 34.55 -2.83
CA GLN A 335 -0.29 35.90 -2.89
C GLN A 335 1.17 35.95 -2.44
N THR A 336 1.55 35.16 -1.45
CA THR A 336 2.91 35.14 -0.90
C THR A 336 3.90 34.44 -1.83
N TYR A 337 3.49 33.31 -2.44
CA TYR A 337 4.38 32.43 -3.18
C TYR A 337 4.26 32.53 -4.71
N HIS A 338 3.30 33.30 -5.23
CA HIS A 338 3.14 33.55 -6.67
C HIS A 338 4.30 34.36 -7.28
N SER A 339 4.97 35.18 -6.47
CA SER A 339 6.00 36.13 -6.93
C SER A 339 7.43 35.76 -6.55
N THR A 340 7.69 34.57 -6.01
CA THR A 340 9.06 34.15 -5.68
C THR A 340 9.68 33.41 -6.89
N PRO A 341 10.67 34.00 -7.59
CA PRO A 341 11.48 33.23 -8.52
C PRO A 341 12.29 32.22 -7.70
N VAL A 342 12.34 30.96 -8.16
CA VAL A 342 13.27 29.95 -7.63
C VAL A 342 14.67 30.23 -8.15
#